data_AF-A0A8H9WMM5-F1
#
_entry.id   AF-A0A8H9WMM5-F1
#
_cell.length_a   1.000
_cell.length_b   1.000
_cell.length_c   1.000
_cell.angle_alpha   90.00
_cell.angle_beta   90.00
_cell.angle_gamma   90.00
#
_symmetry.space_group_name_H-M   'P 1'
#
loop_
_entity.id
_entity.type
_entity.pdbx_description
1 polymer ?
#
loop_
_entity_poly.entity_id
_entity_poly.type
_entity_poly.pdbx_seq_one_letter_code
_entity_poly.pdbx_strand_id
1 'polypeptide(L)'
;MELPNRPFLTTVVGSLPKPPWLQEKLPLNTSGKQVHGKGATWLFEGELLKQAQDDAVRVAIHDQTEADIDVISDGEQRRTSYLAHIVARLGGFDYATPAKKWVRDNRRLAEVGRCTGEVSRDAPIVVDDLQFAMAHSSRPLKVTLPGPMTVVDSTLDQHYGDERALA
;
A
#
# COMPACT_ATOMS: atom_id res chain seq x y z
N MET A 1 -9.88 14.97 -15.95
CA MET A 1 -8.56 15.46 -16.39
C MET A 1 -8.20 14.76 -17.66
N GLU A 2 -7.79 15.51 -18.68
CA GLU A 2 -7.24 14.95 -19.91
C GLU A 2 -5.75 14.66 -19.71
N LEU A 3 -5.25 13.59 -20.34
CA LEU A 3 -3.82 13.29 -20.36
C LEU A 3 -3.09 14.31 -21.26
N PRO A 4 -1.84 14.69 -20.92
CA PRO A 4 -1.06 15.57 -21.79
C PRO A 4 -0.90 15.00 -23.20
N ASN A 5 -1.03 15.85 -24.22
CA ASN A 5 -0.81 15.45 -25.61
C ASN A 5 0.70 15.45 -25.94
N ARG A 6 1.40 14.40 -25.51
CA ARG A 6 2.85 14.19 -25.70
C ARG A 6 3.11 12.77 -26.24
N PRO A 7 4.14 12.56 -27.10
CA PRO A 7 4.47 11.23 -27.63
C PRO A 7 4.85 10.20 -26.56
N PHE A 8 5.44 10.65 -25.44
CA PHE A 8 5.84 9.81 -24.32
C PHE A 8 5.32 10.42 -23.03
N LEU A 9 4.54 9.63 -22.28
CA LEU A 9 4.05 10.01 -20.97
C LEU A 9 4.93 9.39 -19.88
N THR A 10 5.20 10.17 -18.85
CA THR A 10 5.97 9.78 -17.67
C THR A 10 5.04 9.46 -16.50
N THR A 11 5.44 8.47 -15.70
CA THR A 11 4.74 8.11 -14.46
C THR A 11 5.71 7.41 -13.51
N VAL A 12 5.35 7.37 -12.22
CA VAL A 12 6.03 6.55 -11.21
C VAL A 12 5.46 5.13 -11.20
N VAL A 13 5.93 4.20 -10.37
CA VAL A 13 5.21 2.92 -10.16
C VAL A 13 4.04 3.12 -9.19
N GLY A 14 4.30 3.78 -8.06
CA GLY A 14 3.34 4.07 -6.99
C GLY A 14 4.07 4.64 -5.77
N SER A 15 4.61 3.77 -4.92
CA SER A 15 5.31 4.17 -3.71
C SER A 15 6.50 5.13 -3.94
N LEU A 16 6.60 6.16 -3.10
CA LEU A 16 7.77 7.05 -3.00
C LEU A 16 8.41 6.95 -1.60
N PRO A 17 9.69 7.35 -1.44
CA PRO A 17 10.31 7.42 -0.12
C PRO A 17 9.46 8.25 0.84
N LYS A 18 9.22 7.71 2.03
CA LYS A 18 8.50 8.44 3.08
C LYS A 18 9.44 9.46 3.74
N PRO A 19 8.95 10.66 4.10
CA PRO A 19 9.74 11.60 4.87
C PRO A 19 10.22 10.97 6.19
N PRO A 20 11.45 11.28 6.65
CA PRO A 20 12.05 10.67 7.83
C PRO A 20 11.27 10.96 9.13
N TRP A 21 10.42 11.98 9.13
CA TRP A 21 9.56 12.34 10.25
C TRP A 21 8.27 11.53 10.32
N LEU A 22 7.89 10.79 9.26
CA LEU A 22 6.60 10.10 9.21
C LEU A 22 6.65 8.67 9.78
N GLN A 23 7.68 7.92 9.40
CA GLN A 23 7.79 6.48 9.67
C GLN A 23 9.21 6.11 10.06
N GLU A 24 9.36 5.12 10.95
CA GLU A 24 10.67 4.59 11.30
C GLU A 24 11.43 4.08 10.05
N LYS A 25 12.75 4.30 10.04
CA LYS A 25 13.63 3.74 9.00
C LYS A 25 14.15 2.38 9.45
N LEU A 26 13.85 1.34 8.69
CA LEU A 26 14.30 -0.01 8.96
C LEU A 26 15.17 -0.54 7.80
N PRO A 27 16.17 -1.38 8.09
CA PRO A 27 16.76 -2.24 7.08
C PRO A 27 15.70 -3.08 6.36
N LEU A 28 15.97 -3.45 5.12
CA LEU A 28 15.13 -4.39 4.40
C LEU A 28 15.06 -5.71 5.19
N ASN A 29 13.85 -6.27 5.31
CA ASN A 29 13.57 -7.58 5.93
C ASN A 29 13.74 -7.67 7.45
N THR A 30 13.70 -6.56 8.18
CA THR A 30 13.61 -6.59 9.64
C THR A 30 12.44 -7.48 10.09
N SER A 31 12.75 -8.51 10.90
CA SER A 31 11.77 -9.46 11.44
C SER A 31 10.67 -8.73 12.22
N GLY A 32 9.42 -9.14 12.11
CA GLY A 32 8.28 -8.47 12.75
C GLY A 32 7.80 -7.18 12.08
N LYS A 33 8.60 -6.61 11.16
CA LYS A 33 8.33 -5.32 10.49
C LYS A 33 8.36 -5.43 8.96
N GLN A 34 8.28 -6.66 8.45
CA GLN A 34 8.35 -6.91 7.01
C GLN A 34 7.15 -6.29 6.29
N VAL A 35 7.35 -5.95 5.01
CA VAL A 35 6.33 -5.33 4.14
C VAL A 35 5.09 -6.22 4.00
N HIS A 36 5.20 -7.54 4.07
CA HIS A 36 4.03 -8.44 4.01
C HIS A 36 3.37 -8.68 5.38
N GLY A 37 4.03 -8.27 6.46
CA GLY A 37 3.56 -8.35 7.85
C GLY A 37 3.04 -6.99 8.34
N LYS A 38 3.44 -6.58 9.55
CA LYS A 38 2.97 -5.33 10.17
C LYS A 38 3.53 -4.04 9.54
N GLY A 39 4.56 -4.15 8.70
CA GLY A 39 5.28 -2.99 8.15
C GLY A 39 6.02 -2.19 9.22
N ALA A 40 6.60 -1.07 8.80
CA ALA A 40 7.26 -0.12 9.69
C ALA A 40 6.23 0.73 10.48
N THR A 41 6.61 1.14 11.68
CA THR A 41 5.79 1.91 12.63
C THR A 41 5.74 3.38 12.26
N TRP A 42 4.55 3.97 12.39
CA TRP A 42 4.38 5.41 12.34
C TRP A 42 5.05 6.09 13.54
N LEU A 43 5.59 7.29 13.34
CA LEU A 43 6.18 8.09 14.42
C LEU A 43 5.15 8.97 15.16
N PHE A 44 3.93 9.05 14.64
CA PHE A 44 2.81 9.79 15.20
C PHE A 44 1.59 8.88 15.37
N GLU A 45 0.61 9.34 16.14
CA GLU A 45 -0.67 8.65 16.38
C GLU A 45 -1.86 9.62 16.28
N GLY A 46 -3.07 9.08 16.19
CA GLY A 46 -4.32 9.85 16.19
C GLY A 46 -4.40 10.89 15.07
N GLU A 47 -4.93 12.06 15.40
CA GLU A 47 -5.10 13.16 14.43
C GLU A 47 -3.75 13.70 13.93
N LEU A 48 -2.72 13.69 14.77
CA LEU A 48 -1.38 14.12 14.36
C LEU A 48 -0.80 13.20 13.28
N LEU A 49 -1.03 11.88 13.38
CA LEU A 49 -0.66 10.95 12.32
C LEU A 49 -1.36 11.26 11.01
N LYS A 50 -2.67 11.53 11.07
CA LYS A 50 -3.44 11.86 9.86
C LYS A 50 -2.89 13.13 9.19
N GLN A 51 -2.63 14.18 9.96
CA GLN A 51 -2.04 15.42 9.45
C GLN A 51 -0.64 15.19 8.87
N ALA A 52 0.21 14.42 9.56
CA ALA A 52 1.53 14.06 9.06
C ALA A 52 1.45 13.27 7.74
N GLN A 53 0.50 12.34 7.60
CA GLN A 53 0.29 11.61 6.36
C GLN A 53 -0.23 12.51 5.23
N ASP A 54 -1.18 13.40 5.52
CA ASP A 54 -1.67 14.42 4.60
C ASP A 54 -0.50 15.28 4.07
N ASP A 55 0.38 15.75 4.94
CA ASP A 55 1.55 16.54 4.58
C ASP A 55 2.55 15.75 3.74
N ALA A 56 2.75 14.47 4.05
CA ALA A 56 3.64 13.62 3.26
C ALA A 56 3.11 13.40 1.83
N VAL A 57 1.78 13.27 1.66
CA VAL A 57 1.15 13.22 0.33
C VAL A 57 1.36 14.54 -0.41
N ARG A 58 1.23 15.69 0.26
CA ARG A 58 1.50 17.01 -0.36
C ARG A 58 2.94 17.12 -0.85
N VAL A 59 3.92 16.69 -0.04
CA VAL A 59 5.34 16.64 -0.44
C VAL A 59 5.54 15.72 -1.64
N ALA A 60 4.96 14.51 -1.63
CA ALA A 60 5.06 13.58 -2.74
C ALA A 60 4.47 14.13 -4.06
N ILE A 61 3.33 14.83 -3.98
CA ILE A 61 2.72 15.49 -5.13
C ILE A 61 3.59 16.65 -5.63
N HIS A 62 4.13 17.46 -4.72
CA HIS A 62 5.03 18.56 -5.06
C HIS A 62 6.27 18.05 -5.80
N ASP A 63 6.97 17.06 -5.25
CA ASP A 63 8.18 16.48 -5.85
C ASP A 63 7.93 15.93 -7.27
N GLN A 64 6.82 15.20 -7.46
CA GLN A 64 6.45 14.68 -8.78
C GLN A 64 6.06 15.79 -9.77
N THR A 65 5.43 16.87 -9.27
CA THR A 65 5.01 18.01 -10.09
C THR A 65 6.21 18.83 -10.56
N GLU A 66 7.16 19.11 -9.66
CA GLU A 66 8.42 19.80 -9.97
C GLU A 66 9.30 18.99 -10.91
N ALA A 67 9.26 17.65 -10.81
CA ALA A 67 9.94 16.73 -11.73
C ALA A 67 9.24 16.57 -13.10
N ASP A 68 8.18 17.32 -13.36
CA ASP A 68 7.33 17.24 -14.56
C ASP A 68 6.77 15.84 -14.89
N ILE A 69 6.40 15.04 -13.87
CA ILE A 69 5.80 13.70 -14.09
C ILE A 69 4.35 13.83 -14.57
N ASP A 70 4.00 13.29 -15.74
CA ASP A 70 2.70 13.48 -16.39
C ASP A 70 1.53 12.83 -15.62
N VAL A 71 1.70 11.59 -15.16
CA VAL A 71 0.72 10.86 -14.34
C VAL A 71 1.32 10.52 -12.98
N ILE A 72 0.82 11.18 -11.94
CA ILE A 72 1.38 11.11 -10.59
C ILE A 72 0.62 10.10 -9.70
N SER A 73 1.14 9.83 -8.51
CA SER A 73 0.46 9.07 -7.46
C SER A 73 0.51 9.79 -6.12
N ASP A 74 -0.23 9.29 -5.13
CA ASP A 74 -0.14 9.74 -3.73
C ASP A 74 1.18 9.32 -3.04
N GLY A 75 2.06 8.61 -3.76
CA GLY A 75 3.32 8.09 -3.23
C GLY A 75 3.15 6.96 -2.21
N GLU A 76 1.94 6.40 -2.05
CA GLU A 76 1.59 5.45 -1.00
C GLU A 76 1.98 5.92 0.41
N GLN A 77 1.95 7.24 0.65
CA GLN A 77 2.47 7.86 1.88
C GLN A 77 1.68 7.47 3.12
N ARG A 78 0.38 7.15 2.97
CA ARG A 78 -0.52 6.65 4.04
C ARG A 78 -0.39 5.16 4.34
N ARG A 79 0.51 4.44 3.64
CA ARG A 79 0.62 2.98 3.72
C ARG A 79 1.92 2.55 4.38
N THR A 80 1.84 1.77 5.46
CA THR A 80 3.02 1.09 6.02
C THR A 80 3.49 -0.09 5.16
N SER A 81 2.57 -0.63 4.35
CA SER A 81 2.75 -1.75 3.45
C SER A 81 1.82 -1.59 2.25
N TYR A 82 2.33 -1.84 1.04
CA TYR A 82 1.50 -1.81 -0.18
C TYR A 82 0.39 -2.88 -0.19
N LEU A 83 0.59 -3.97 0.55
CA LEU A 83 -0.31 -5.12 0.58
C LEU A 83 -1.17 -5.14 1.85
N ALA A 84 -0.55 -5.15 3.03
CA ALA A 84 -1.26 -5.28 4.29
C ALA A 84 -2.21 -4.11 4.55
N HIS A 85 -1.87 -2.91 4.06
CA HIS A 85 -2.79 -1.76 4.14
C HIS A 85 -4.13 -2.04 3.43
N ILE A 86 -4.12 -2.78 2.32
CA ILE A 86 -5.36 -3.11 1.59
C ILE A 86 -6.01 -4.35 2.20
N VAL A 87 -5.25 -5.44 2.33
CA VAL A 87 -5.78 -6.76 2.68
C VAL A 87 -6.30 -6.81 4.12
N ALA A 88 -5.66 -6.12 5.07
CA ALA A 88 -6.14 -6.08 6.45
C ALA A 88 -7.47 -5.32 6.64
N ARG A 89 -7.95 -4.61 5.61
CA ARG A 89 -9.25 -3.92 5.60
C ARG A 89 -10.34 -4.70 4.85
N LEU A 90 -10.00 -5.86 4.30
CA LEU A 90 -10.97 -6.81 3.76
C LEU A 90 -11.45 -7.75 4.88
N GLY A 91 -12.72 -8.15 4.82
CA GLY A 91 -13.23 -9.24 5.63
C GLY A 91 -12.52 -10.56 5.28
N GLY A 92 -12.48 -11.49 6.23
CA GLY A 92 -11.87 -12.81 6.05
C GLY A 92 -10.35 -12.87 6.25
N PHE A 93 -9.68 -11.73 6.53
CA PHE A 93 -8.24 -11.70 6.82
C PHE A 93 -7.91 -11.36 8.29
N ASP A 94 -6.98 -12.12 8.87
CA ASP A 94 -6.39 -11.88 10.19
C ASP A 94 -4.94 -11.42 10.07
N TYR A 95 -4.70 -10.17 10.46
CA TYR A 95 -3.37 -9.57 10.61
C TYR A 95 -2.95 -9.35 12.08
N ALA A 96 -3.81 -9.68 13.04
CA ALA A 96 -3.51 -9.63 14.47
C ALA A 96 -2.57 -10.78 14.87
N THR A 97 -2.74 -11.96 14.24
CA THR A 97 -1.90 -13.14 14.46
C THR A 97 -1.26 -13.62 13.16
N PRO A 98 -0.20 -12.94 12.68
CA PRO A 98 0.46 -13.31 11.44
C PRO A 98 1.16 -14.69 11.55
N ALA A 99 1.29 -15.38 10.41
CA ALA A 99 1.98 -16.65 10.32
C ALA A 99 3.20 -16.56 9.39
N LYS A 100 4.15 -17.47 9.54
CA LYS A 100 5.28 -17.59 8.62
C LYS A 100 4.86 -18.37 7.38
N LYS A 101 5.12 -17.82 6.20
CA LYS A 101 4.87 -18.45 4.89
C LYS A 101 6.08 -18.24 3.99
N TRP A 102 6.42 -19.25 3.20
CA TRP A 102 7.33 -19.09 2.07
C TRP A 102 6.58 -18.43 0.92
N VAL A 103 7.10 -17.31 0.44
CA VAL A 103 6.50 -16.47 -0.60
C VAL A 103 7.44 -16.30 -1.77
N ARG A 104 6.92 -15.83 -2.91
CA ARG A 104 7.67 -15.61 -4.16
C ARG A 104 8.39 -16.89 -4.59
N ASP A 105 7.63 -17.96 -4.76
CA ASP A 105 8.17 -19.24 -5.26
C ASP A 105 9.30 -19.75 -4.34
N ASN A 106 9.02 -19.84 -3.03
CA ASN A 106 9.92 -20.31 -1.98
C ASN A 106 11.25 -19.55 -1.81
N ARG A 107 11.36 -18.33 -2.33
CA ARG A 107 12.60 -17.53 -2.22
C ARG A 107 12.71 -16.75 -0.92
N ARG A 108 11.61 -16.58 -0.20
CA ARG A 108 11.57 -15.75 1.00
C ARG A 108 10.61 -16.30 2.05
N LEU A 109 11.11 -16.46 3.27
CA LEU A 109 10.26 -16.67 4.45
C LEU A 109 9.78 -15.31 4.98
N ALA A 110 8.48 -15.08 5.00
CA ALA A 110 7.87 -13.83 5.46
C ALA A 110 6.80 -14.10 6.52
N GLU A 111 6.59 -13.12 7.40
CA GLU A 111 5.39 -13.07 8.23
C GLU A 111 4.27 -12.42 7.44
N VAL A 112 3.15 -13.12 7.30
CA VAL A 112 2.02 -12.75 6.43
C VAL A 112 0.70 -12.80 7.19
N GLY A 113 -0.28 -12.03 6.72
CA GLY A 113 -1.67 -12.16 7.17
C GLY A 113 -2.26 -13.51 6.75
N ARG A 114 -3.33 -13.91 7.42
CA ARG A 114 -3.99 -15.21 7.21
C ARG A 114 -5.39 -14.99 6.65
N CYS A 115 -5.76 -15.69 5.57
CA CYS A 115 -7.15 -15.77 5.14
C CYS A 115 -7.85 -16.86 5.97
N THR A 116 -8.72 -16.46 6.87
CA THR A 116 -9.39 -17.33 7.86
C THR A 116 -10.89 -17.46 7.63
N GLY A 117 -11.44 -16.72 6.67
CA GLY A 117 -12.85 -16.74 6.32
C GLY A 117 -13.10 -16.19 4.92
N GLU A 118 -14.37 -16.08 4.55
CA GLU A 118 -14.79 -15.57 3.25
C GLU A 118 -14.33 -14.12 3.05
N VAL A 119 -13.68 -13.85 1.91
CA VAL A 119 -13.20 -12.52 1.55
C VAL A 119 -14.39 -11.63 1.17
N SER A 120 -14.50 -10.49 1.83
CA SER A 120 -15.56 -9.51 1.61
C SER A 120 -15.02 -8.08 1.68
N ARG A 121 -15.72 -7.15 1.03
CA ARG A 121 -15.38 -5.72 1.06
C ARG A 121 -16.59 -4.90 1.51
N ASP A 122 -16.62 -4.58 2.80
CA ASP A 122 -17.74 -3.88 3.41
C ASP A 122 -17.68 -2.36 3.22
N ALA A 123 -16.49 -1.81 2.96
CA ALA A 123 -16.28 -0.37 2.84
C ALA A 123 -15.22 -0.01 1.77
N PRO A 124 -15.23 1.23 1.25
CA PRO A 124 -14.12 1.76 0.47
C PRO A 124 -12.81 1.72 1.26
N ILE A 125 -11.70 1.40 0.58
CA ILE A 125 -10.38 1.25 1.22
C ILE A 125 -9.47 2.47 0.97
N VAL A 126 -9.36 2.91 -0.29
CA VAL A 126 -8.41 3.96 -0.73
C VAL A 126 -9.10 5.16 -1.39
N VAL A 127 -10.42 5.27 -1.22
CA VAL A 127 -11.18 6.38 -1.83
C VAL A 127 -10.81 7.71 -1.17
N ASP A 128 -10.67 7.73 0.16
CA ASP A 128 -10.27 8.95 0.88
C ASP A 128 -8.84 9.39 0.49
N ASP A 129 -7.92 8.43 0.34
CA ASP A 129 -6.55 8.67 -0.13
C ASP A 129 -6.57 9.33 -1.53
N LEU A 130 -7.38 8.79 -2.45
CA LEU A 130 -7.56 9.32 -3.79
C LEU A 130 -8.18 10.72 -3.77
N GLN A 131 -9.27 10.92 -3.02
CA GLN A 131 -9.96 12.20 -2.93
C GLN A 131 -9.03 13.28 -2.38
N PHE A 132 -8.23 12.96 -1.36
CA PHE A 132 -7.25 13.89 -0.82
C PHE A 132 -6.19 14.26 -1.87
N ALA A 133 -5.63 13.28 -2.58
CA ALA A 133 -4.63 13.55 -3.62
C ALA A 133 -5.22 14.40 -4.76
N MET A 134 -6.45 14.10 -5.19
CA MET A 134 -7.16 14.87 -6.22
C MET A 134 -7.44 16.32 -5.81
N ALA A 135 -7.67 16.58 -4.52
CA ALA A 135 -7.85 17.93 -4.01
C ALA A 135 -6.56 18.78 -4.03
N HIS A 136 -5.39 18.14 -4.15
CA HIS A 136 -4.07 18.79 -4.07
C HIS A 136 -3.27 18.71 -5.37
N SER A 137 -3.86 18.23 -6.48
CA SER A 137 -3.19 18.19 -7.78
C SER A 137 -4.16 18.45 -8.93
N SER A 138 -3.65 19.09 -9.97
CA SER A 138 -4.31 19.22 -11.27
C SER A 138 -3.85 18.19 -12.29
N ARG A 139 -2.87 17.33 -11.95
CA ARG A 139 -2.33 16.29 -12.83
C ARG A 139 -3.15 15.00 -12.72
N PRO A 140 -3.27 14.20 -13.81
CA PRO A 140 -3.83 12.85 -13.75
C PRO A 140 -3.18 12.02 -12.63
N LEU A 141 -4.01 11.35 -11.84
CA LEU A 141 -3.60 10.55 -10.69
C LEU A 141 -3.83 9.07 -10.95
N LYS A 142 -2.93 8.24 -10.42
CA LYS A 142 -3.14 6.80 -10.30
C LYS A 142 -3.02 6.33 -8.85
N VAL A 143 -3.73 5.25 -8.56
CA VAL A 143 -3.71 4.56 -7.27
C VAL A 143 -3.34 3.10 -7.52
N THR A 144 -2.41 2.58 -6.73
CA THR A 144 -1.97 1.18 -6.81
C THR A 144 -2.81 0.30 -5.89
N LEU A 145 -3.11 -0.91 -6.36
CA LEU A 145 -3.73 -1.98 -5.59
C LEU A 145 -2.96 -3.28 -5.84
N PRO A 146 -2.75 -4.13 -4.81
CA PRO A 146 -2.19 -5.46 -5.02
C PRO A 146 -3.18 -6.31 -5.81
N GLY A 147 -2.70 -6.97 -6.87
CA GLY A 147 -3.52 -7.91 -7.63
C GLY A 147 -3.76 -9.22 -6.84
N PRO A 148 -4.82 -9.99 -7.16
CA PRO A 148 -5.17 -11.18 -6.40
C PRO A 148 -4.06 -12.24 -6.33
N MET A 149 -3.34 -12.49 -7.41
CA MET A 149 -2.17 -13.38 -7.43
C MET A 149 -1.13 -13.01 -6.35
N THR A 150 -0.88 -11.71 -6.16
CA THR A 150 0.05 -11.24 -5.12
C THR A 150 -0.54 -11.45 -3.72
N VAL A 151 -1.85 -11.26 -3.55
CA VAL A 151 -2.55 -11.51 -2.27
C VAL A 151 -2.45 -12.99 -1.90
N VAL A 152 -2.75 -13.90 -2.83
CA VAL A 152 -2.63 -15.35 -2.64
C VAL A 152 -1.20 -15.75 -2.26
N ASP A 153 -0.19 -15.32 -3.01
CA ASP A 153 1.22 -15.64 -2.70
C ASP A 153 1.63 -15.06 -1.33
N SER A 154 1.21 -13.83 -1.01
CA SER A 154 1.66 -13.08 0.17
C SER A 154 0.73 -13.16 1.39
N THR A 155 -0.22 -14.10 1.41
CA THR A 155 -1.06 -14.42 2.58
C THR A 155 -1.14 -15.93 2.78
N LEU A 156 -1.39 -16.38 4.02
CA LEU A 156 -1.60 -17.79 4.30
C LEU A 156 -3.08 -18.13 4.16
N ASP A 157 -3.44 -18.93 3.17
CA ASP A 157 -4.79 -19.47 3.04
C ASP A 157 -5.07 -20.55 4.07
N GLN A 158 -6.11 -20.37 4.88
CA GLN A 158 -6.63 -21.33 5.84
C GLN A 158 -8.15 -21.53 5.69
N HIS A 159 -8.76 -20.97 4.65
CA HIS A 159 -10.20 -21.04 4.43
C HIS A 159 -10.55 -21.76 3.13
N TYR A 160 -9.96 -21.35 2.01
CA TYR A 160 -10.36 -21.83 0.68
C TYR A 160 -9.69 -23.16 0.32
N GLY A 161 -8.42 -23.34 0.69
CA GLY A 161 -7.63 -24.52 0.35
C GLY A 161 -7.29 -24.63 -1.14
N ASP A 162 -7.58 -23.59 -1.92
CA ASP A 162 -7.35 -23.49 -3.36
C ASP A 162 -6.99 -22.05 -3.72
N GLU A 163 -5.81 -21.88 -4.32
CA GLU A 163 -5.27 -20.57 -4.68
C GLU A 163 -6.16 -19.83 -5.69
N ARG A 164 -6.83 -20.56 -6.58
CA ARG A 164 -7.74 -19.97 -7.56
C ARG A 164 -9.03 -19.49 -6.92
N ALA A 165 -9.54 -20.18 -5.90
CA ALA A 165 -10.74 -19.77 -5.18
C ALA A 165 -10.50 -18.54 -4.29
N LEU A 166 -9.29 -18.36 -3.75
CA LEU A 166 -8.91 -17.17 -2.99
C LEU A 166 -8.65 -15.93 -3.88
N ALA A 167 -8.25 -16.13 -5.15
CA ALA A 167 -7.93 -15.05 -6.10
C ALA A 167 -9.19 -14.39 -6.69
#